data_AF-B9XNW1-F1
#
_entry.id   AF-B9XNW1-F1
#
_cell.length_a   1.000
_cell.length_b   1.000
_cell.length_c   1.000
_cell.angle_alpha   90.00
_cell.angle_beta   90.00
_cell.angle_gamma   90.00
#
_symmetry.space_group_name_H-M   'P 1'
#
loop_
_entity.id
_entity.type
_entity.pdbx_description
1 polymer ?
#
loop_
_entity_poly.entity_id
_entity_poly.type
_entity_poly.pdbx_seq_one_letter_code
_entity_poly.pdbx_strand_id
1 'polypeptide(L)'
;MTMSPIELQQVRSTPLFAGLTDAQLGCLEPGEVIEVPAGAVLGAEGERTGFFHVLLEGEVRITRTYDRQSILMAVTKPGNYLGETMLLLDNRIRIPPRRNPFQSPTSHPP
;
A
#
# COMPACT_ATOMS: atom_id res chain seq x y z
N MET A 1 -18.01 7.54 -4.28
CA MET A 1 -18.25 8.51 -5.38
C MET A 1 -17.51 8.04 -6.61
N THR A 2 -18.13 8.10 -7.78
CA THR A 2 -17.47 7.77 -9.04
C THR A 2 -16.46 8.86 -9.42
N MET A 3 -15.36 8.47 -10.05
CA MET A 3 -14.27 9.38 -10.46
C MET A 3 -14.74 10.41 -11.51
N SER A 4 -14.42 11.69 -11.30
CA SER A 4 -14.69 12.78 -12.24
C SER A 4 -13.71 12.76 -13.43
N PRO A 5 -14.01 13.46 -14.54
CA PRO A 5 -13.11 13.53 -15.69
C PRO A 5 -11.72 14.11 -15.38
N ILE A 6 -11.64 15.04 -14.42
CA ILE A 6 -10.36 15.66 -14.02
C ILE A 6 -9.52 14.65 -13.24
N GLU A 7 -10.13 13.95 -12.27
CA GLU A 7 -9.45 12.92 -11.49
C GLU A 7 -8.99 11.77 -12.40
N LEU A 8 -9.81 11.36 -13.36
CA LEU A 8 -9.44 10.35 -14.35
C LEU A 8 -8.21 10.78 -15.16
N GLN A 9 -8.17 12.04 -15.59
CA GLN A 9 -7.03 12.58 -16.32
C GLN A 9 -5.76 12.64 -15.46
N GLN A 10 -5.89 12.95 -14.16
CA GLN A 10 -4.78 12.90 -13.21
C GLN A 10 -4.26 11.48 -13.03
N VAL A 11 -5.14 10.50 -12.80
CA VAL A 11 -4.78 9.08 -12.69
C VAL A 11 -4.05 8.60 -13.96
N ARG A 12 -4.59 8.94 -15.14
CA ARG A 12 -3.96 8.60 -16.43
C ARG A 12 -2.57 9.19 -16.59
N SER A 13 -2.29 10.35 -15.99
CA SER A 13 -0.97 10.99 -16.06
C SER A 13 0.08 10.35 -15.15
N THR A 14 -0.33 9.46 -14.23
CA THR A 14 0.62 8.79 -13.33
C THR A 14 1.47 7.76 -14.08
N PRO A 15 2.73 7.52 -13.63
CA PRO A 15 3.62 6.57 -14.30
C PRO A 15 3.04 5.16 -14.47
N LEU A 16 2.18 4.72 -13.53
CA LEU A 16 1.53 3.41 -13.59
C LEU A 16 0.58 3.26 -14.78
N PHE A 17 -0.07 4.35 -15.19
CA PHE A 17 -1.15 4.34 -16.19
C PHE A 17 -0.85 5.15 -17.45
N ALA A 18 0.30 5.81 -17.51
CA ALA A 18 0.70 6.63 -18.66
C ALA A 18 0.74 5.86 -20.00
N GLY A 19 0.88 4.52 -19.95
CA GLY A 19 0.86 3.65 -21.12
C GLY A 19 -0.53 3.20 -21.59
N LEU A 20 -1.61 3.54 -20.88
CA LEU A 20 -2.96 3.12 -21.26
C LEU A 20 -3.46 3.91 -22.49
N THR A 21 -3.94 3.16 -23.48
CA THR A 21 -4.70 3.72 -24.61
C THR A 21 -6.11 4.09 -24.18
N ASP A 22 -6.79 4.95 -24.95
CA ASP A 22 -8.17 5.36 -24.66
C ASP A 22 -9.12 4.16 -24.53
N ALA A 23 -8.94 3.14 -25.37
CA ALA A 23 -9.74 1.91 -25.34
C ALA A 23 -9.51 1.06 -24.07
N GLN A 24 -8.38 1.25 -23.37
CA GLN A 24 -8.05 0.53 -22.14
C GLN A 24 -8.50 1.28 -20.88
N LEU A 25 -8.92 2.54 -20.98
CA LEU A 25 -9.32 3.35 -19.81
C LEU A 25 -10.51 2.77 -19.04
N GLY A 26 -11.31 1.90 -19.68
CA GLY A 26 -12.37 1.15 -19.02
C GLY A 26 -11.89 0.33 -17.81
N CYS A 27 -10.60 -0.02 -17.71
CA CYS A 27 -10.07 -0.70 -16.54
C CYS A 27 -10.03 0.16 -15.26
N LEU A 28 -10.12 1.50 -15.40
CA LEU A 28 -10.12 2.45 -14.29
C LEU A 28 -11.53 2.76 -13.77
N GLU A 29 -12.58 2.45 -14.55
CA GLU A 29 -13.98 2.72 -14.18
C GLU A 29 -14.43 2.09 -12.85
N PRO A 30 -13.98 0.88 -12.46
CA PRO A 30 -14.33 0.32 -11.16
C PRO A 30 -13.70 1.06 -9.97
N GLY A 31 -12.75 1.97 -10.22
CA GLY A 31 -12.07 2.73 -9.17
C GLY A 31 -12.95 3.80 -8.53
N GLU A 32 -12.66 4.10 -7.27
CA GLU A 32 -13.30 5.16 -6.49
C GLU A 32 -12.25 6.16 -6.00
N VAL A 33 -12.62 7.44 -5.97
CA VAL A 33 -11.85 8.47 -5.28
C VAL A 33 -12.44 8.67 -3.88
N ILE A 34 -11.58 8.58 -2.87
CA ILE A 34 -11.91 8.81 -1.48
C ILE A 34 -11.08 9.96 -0.92
N GLU A 35 -11.71 10.78 -0.07
CA GLU A 35 -11.01 11.75 0.76
C GLU A 35 -10.80 11.18 2.16
N VAL A 36 -9.61 11.37 2.70
CA VAL A 36 -9.24 10.87 4.03
C VAL A 36 -8.67 12.01 4.87
N PRO A 37 -9.09 12.15 6.14
CA PRO A 37 -8.52 13.17 7.00
C PRO A 37 -7.06 12.85 7.35
N ALA A 38 -6.28 13.90 7.62
CA ALA A 38 -4.91 13.73 8.08
C ALA A 38 -4.87 12.87 9.36
N GLY A 39 -3.96 11.89 9.38
CA GLY A 39 -3.81 10.94 10.49
C GLY A 39 -4.70 9.70 10.38
N ALA A 40 -5.58 9.60 9.37
CA ALA A 40 -6.28 8.35 9.07
C ALA A 40 -5.30 7.22 8.73
N VAL A 41 -5.58 6.01 9.20
CA VAL A 41 -4.84 4.80 8.85
C VAL A 41 -5.49 4.18 7.63
N LEU A 42 -4.75 4.13 6.51
CA LEU A 42 -5.24 3.58 5.24
C LEU A 42 -5.17 2.04 5.17
N GLY A 43 -4.37 1.42 6.03
CA GLY A 43 -4.23 -0.03 6.12
C GLY A 43 -3.16 -0.40 7.14
N ALA A 44 -3.26 -1.62 7.68
CA ALA A 44 -2.29 -2.17 8.62
C ALA A 44 -1.44 -3.30 8.00
N GLU A 45 -0.25 -3.52 8.57
CA GLU A 45 0.60 -4.64 8.15
C GLU A 45 -0.12 -5.98 8.33
N GLY A 46 -0.14 -6.80 7.27
CA GLY A 46 -0.79 -8.12 7.28
C GLY A 46 -2.30 -8.08 6.98
N GLU A 47 -2.89 -6.89 6.85
CA GLU A 47 -4.26 -6.74 6.40
C GLU A 47 -4.36 -7.06 4.90
N ARG A 48 -5.34 -7.87 4.53
CA ARG A 48 -5.59 -8.22 3.13
C ARG A 48 -6.56 -7.23 2.52
N THR A 49 -6.15 -6.60 1.43
CA THR A 49 -6.99 -5.70 0.65
C THR A 49 -7.09 -6.22 -0.78
N GLY A 50 -8.28 -6.13 -1.39
CA GLY A 50 -8.50 -6.49 -2.79
C GLY A 50 -8.23 -5.33 -3.76
N PHE A 51 -7.60 -4.26 -3.27
CA PHE A 51 -7.39 -3.00 -3.98
C PHE A 51 -6.07 -2.37 -3.55
N PHE A 52 -5.60 -1.44 -4.37
CA PHE A 52 -4.46 -0.58 -4.12
C PHE A 52 -4.91 0.88 -4.30
N HIS A 53 -4.11 1.83 -3.82
CA HIS A 53 -4.45 3.26 -3.91
C HIS A 53 -3.46 3.99 -4.81
N VAL A 54 -3.96 5.02 -5.49
CA VAL A 54 -3.14 6.06 -6.12
C VAL A 54 -3.33 7.34 -5.33
N LEU A 55 -2.24 7.98 -4.93
CA LEU A 55 -2.29 9.23 -4.19
C LEU A 55 -2.47 10.39 -5.18
N LEU A 56 -3.62 11.06 -5.15
CA LEU A 56 -3.90 12.22 -6.01
C LEU A 56 -3.45 13.53 -5.36
N GLU A 57 -3.64 13.66 -4.04
CA GLU A 57 -3.29 14.85 -3.28
C GLU A 57 -2.82 14.47 -1.87
N GLY A 58 -1.94 15.30 -1.28
CA GLY A 58 -1.48 15.15 0.09
C GLY A 58 -0.21 14.30 0.23
N GLU A 59 -0.10 13.59 1.35
CA GLU A 59 1.07 12.78 1.70
C GLU A 59 0.63 11.54 2.50
N VAL A 60 1.13 10.37 2.11
CA VAL A 60 0.95 9.14 2.89
C VAL A 60 2.29 8.70 3.45
N ARG A 61 2.30 8.36 4.74
CA ARG A 61 3.49 7.84 5.43
C ARG A 61 3.32 6.36 5.68
N ILE A 62 4.31 5.58 5.25
CA ILE A 62 4.40 4.16 5.55
C ILE A 62 5.29 4.03 6.77
N THR A 63 4.74 3.51 7.86
CA THR A 63 5.47 3.31 9.11
C THR A 63 5.46 1.84 9.51
N ARG A 64 6.44 1.45 10.33
CA ARG A 64 6.48 0.13 10.94
C ARG A 64 6.78 0.26 12.42
N THR A 65 6.03 -0.46 13.23
CA THR A 65 6.20 -0.42 14.69
C THR A 65 7.14 -1.53 15.15
N TYR A 66 8.23 -1.16 15.80
CA TYR A 66 9.17 -2.07 16.45
C TYR A 66 9.28 -1.72 17.93
N ASP A 67 9.02 -2.67 18.82
CA ASP A 67 9.15 -2.50 20.28
C ASP A 67 8.52 -1.20 20.81
N ARG A 68 7.31 -0.90 20.30
CA ARG A 68 6.49 0.30 20.59
C ARG A 68 6.98 1.62 19.97
N GLN A 69 8.02 1.59 19.16
CA GLN A 69 8.49 2.74 18.38
C GLN A 69 8.00 2.64 16.93
N SER A 70 7.35 3.69 16.45
CA SER A 70 6.97 3.83 15.03
C SER A 70 8.15 4.40 14.24
N ILE A 71 8.65 3.63 13.26
CA ILE A 71 9.73 4.00 12.36
C ILE A 71 9.14 4.35 11.00
N LEU A 72 9.48 5.53 10.46
CA LEU A 72 9.09 5.93 9.10
C LEU A 72 9.92 5.13 8.08
N MET A 73 9.24 4.37 7.23
CA MET A 73 9.84 3.55 6.19
C MET A 73 9.89 4.28 4.85
N ALA A 74 8.79 4.95 4.50
CA ALA A 74 8.67 5.67 3.24
C ALA A 74 7.61 6.78 3.32
N VAL A 75 7.70 7.71 2.37
CA VAL A 75 6.71 8.77 2.15
C VAL A 75 6.25 8.70 0.69
N THR A 76 4.96 8.49 0.48
CA THR A 76 4.34 8.49 -0.84
C THR A 76 3.83 9.88 -1.17
N LYS A 77 4.15 10.35 -2.37
CA LYS A 77 3.79 11.67 -2.91
C LYS A 77 2.71 11.54 -3.99
N PRO A 78 2.00 12.63 -4.34
CA PRO A 78 1.01 12.61 -5.42
C PRO A 78 1.57 12.01 -6.72
N GLY A 79 0.76 11.21 -7.39
CA GLY A 79 1.12 10.47 -8.61
C GLY A 79 1.75 9.09 -8.36
N ASN A 80 2.10 8.75 -7.12
CA ASN A 80 2.54 7.41 -6.73
C ASN A 80 1.38 6.55 -6.20
N TYR A 81 1.62 5.25 -6.08
CA TYR A 81 0.66 4.27 -5.60
C TYR A 81 1.18 3.46 -4.40
N LEU A 82 0.27 2.75 -3.72
CA LEU A 82 0.60 1.88 -2.58
C LEU A 82 -0.41 0.74 -2.43
N GLY A 83 0.06 -0.37 -1.84
CA GLY A 83 -0.76 -1.56 -1.55
C GLY A 83 -0.78 -2.58 -2.70
N GLU A 84 -0.14 -2.28 -3.83
CA GLU A 84 -0.04 -3.17 -4.99
C GLU A 84 0.67 -4.49 -4.66
N THR A 85 1.65 -4.45 -3.76
CA THR A 85 2.38 -5.65 -3.34
C THR A 85 1.44 -6.68 -2.71
N MET A 86 0.42 -6.25 -1.97
CA MET A 86 -0.57 -7.14 -1.36
C MET A 86 -1.54 -7.75 -2.39
N LEU A 87 -1.76 -7.05 -3.50
CA LEU A 87 -2.62 -7.50 -4.59
C LEU A 87 -1.88 -8.44 -5.55
N LEU A 88 -0.63 -8.11 -5.89
CA LEU A 88 0.16 -8.82 -6.90
C LEU A 88 0.87 -10.06 -6.33
N LEU A 89 1.30 -9.98 -5.08
CA LEU A 89 1.85 -11.14 -4.40
C LEU A 89 0.70 -11.76 -3.61
N ASP A 90 0.23 -12.92 -4.07
CA ASP A 90 -0.75 -13.77 -3.38
C ASP A 90 -0.20 -14.10 -1.98
N ASN A 91 -0.45 -13.22 -1.02
CA ASN A 91 0.48 -13.09 0.08
C ASN A 91 0.24 -14.17 1.15
N ARG A 92 0.95 -15.29 0.98
CA ARG A 92 1.35 -16.20 2.07
C ARG A 92 2.70 -15.80 2.65
N ILE A 93 3.06 -14.51 2.74
CA ILE A 93 4.19 -14.08 3.58
C ILE A 93 3.83 -14.45 5.02
N ARG A 94 4.36 -15.60 5.42
CA ARG A 94 4.53 -15.98 6.80
C ARG A 94 5.58 -15.03 7.36
N ILE A 95 5.14 -14.05 8.15
CA ILE A 95 6.06 -13.32 9.02
C ILE A 95 6.66 -14.39 9.94
N PRO A 96 7.98 -14.67 9.88
CA PRO A 96 8.58 -15.61 10.83
C PRO A 96 8.33 -15.05 12.24
N PRO A 97 7.95 -15.90 13.22
CA PRO A 97 7.79 -15.44 14.59
C PRO A 97 9.07 -14.73 15.02
N ARG A 98 8.91 -13.59 15.72
CA ARG A 98 10.04 -12.80 16.23
C ARG A 98 11.06 -13.72 16.88
N ARG A 99 12.27 -13.78 16.33
CA ARG A 99 13.38 -14.50 16.97
C ARG A 99 13.66 -13.76 18.28
N ASN A 100 13.35 -14.40 19.41
CA ASN A 100 13.62 -13.82 20.71
C ASN A 100 15.15 -13.74 20.89
N PRO A 101 15.76 -12.55 21.02
CA PRO A 101 17.21 -12.43 21.19
C PRO A 101 17.71 -13.06 22.50
N PHE A 102 16.81 -13.43 23.41
CA PHE A 102 17.10 -14.13 24.66
C PHE A 102 16.86 -15.64 24.62
N GLN A 103 16.45 -16.24 23.49
CA GLN A 103 16.46 -17.69 23.35
C GLN A 103 17.90 -18.16 23.08
N SER A 104 18.52 -18.72 24.12
CA SER A 104 19.75 -19.51 23.99
C SER A 104 19.52 -20.64 22.98
N PRO A 105 20.52 -20.99 22.16
CA PRO A 105 20.42 -22.17 21.32
C PRO A 105 20.21 -23.37 22.24
N THR A 106 19.04 -24.00 22.16
CA THR A 106 18.76 -25.24 22.88
C THR A 106 19.81 -26.25 22.43
N SER A 107 20.72 -26.59 23.34
CA SER A 107 21.61 -27.72 23.19
C SER A 107 20.75 -28.95 22.91
N HIS A 108 20.94 -29.56 21.75
CA HIS A 108 20.42 -30.88 21.47
C HIS A 108 21.00 -31.85 22.51
N PRO A 109 20.20 -32.68 23.20
CA PRO A 109 20.76 -33.77 23.97
C PRO A 109 21.27 -34.88 23.02
N PRO A 110 22.21 -35.72 23.48
CA PRO A 110 22.98 -36.63 22.63
C PRO A 110 22.16 -37.73 21.96
#